data_AF-A0AAD1AI42-F1
#
_entry.id   AF-A0AAD1AI42-F1
#
_cell.length_a   1.000
_cell.length_b   1.000
_cell.length_c   1.000
_cell.angle_alpha   90.00
_cell.angle_beta   90.00
_cell.angle_gamma   90.00
#
_symmetry.space_group_name_H-M   'P 1'
#
loop_
_entity.id
_entity.type
_entity.pdbx_description
1 polymer ?
#
loop_
_entity_poly.entity_id
_entity_poly.type
_entity_poly.pdbx_seq_one_letter_code
_entity_poly.pdbx_strand_id
1 'polypeptide(L)'
;MSDTSTATNDSFVRREEVGAAGGVAPLSDDKKLPVANHPDRVLTTNGGRPVGKGELTLNVSDFGTLGTADDSATIQAAIDEATAAGLTPKTAETGETVTVNGSSAWARVMLRPGIYRANITLRAGVEFVGMSGTSARFGIDSYRYGGVVIRSADPSKPVITIDGAATALSSVTIVGEGSGIGLHVRYGFETRVDGVRIINFEKGLWISQTNNALYNFIRVDNCGSAATPAVVIESNQSHSGDALATNTADFNSLHIERAKGGTSLAVAVGNRPNYDAAEFLRFVNLHIEASTDSGGVANPNNVPVIDLGNVRGVDFVAAFVFGGPGPLLRMNQQVLNTSSGFNGGVSVVGGTWLGQGPSNNLFVLARGNGFHLGGGARLTRYTGAAVFVSVDFGPVVSISDPQPLHYASGSAMVAPGPILSDQRPNTATTRRPYDVQGDLRIWGHETVVQPTAPTFTLSGNGATFSGGGSDSRGTILLQVANGATAAFTGAPGGVELGRVTFAQPWSNAPHVAVTPASADAVEAGIWANATPTQIILFAKNGPSGATSAKLLRITYSAVGTVTG
;
A
#
# COMPACT_ATOMS: atom_id res chain seq x y z
N MET A 1 -38.40 -9.89 -70.08
CA MET A 1 -37.51 -8.72 -70.25
C MET A 1 -38.24 -7.48 -69.76
N SER A 2 -37.91 -7.04 -68.54
CA SER A 2 -38.16 -5.75 -67.87
C SER A 2 -37.84 -6.02 -66.39
N ASP A 3 -37.07 -5.28 -65.62
CA ASP A 3 -36.27 -4.08 -65.79
C ASP A 3 -35.33 -4.13 -64.57
N THR A 4 -34.03 -4.32 -64.79
CA THR A 4 -32.99 -4.29 -63.75
C THR A 4 -32.21 -2.98 -63.88
N SER A 5 -32.84 -1.88 -63.52
CA SER A 5 -32.16 -0.61 -63.33
C SER A 5 -32.72 0.04 -62.06
N THR A 6 -32.00 -0.08 -60.94
CA THR A 6 -31.32 1.07 -60.34
C THR A 6 -30.30 0.59 -59.31
N ALA A 7 -29.26 -0.11 -59.76
CA ALA A 7 -27.97 -0.03 -59.08
C ALA A 7 -27.27 1.20 -59.66
N THR A 8 -27.23 2.30 -58.90
CA THR A 8 -26.40 3.46 -59.21
C THR A 8 -24.98 2.99 -59.49
N ASN A 9 -24.42 3.42 -60.62
CA ASN A 9 -23.02 3.20 -60.99
C ASN A 9 -22.11 3.76 -59.89
N ASP A 10 -21.78 2.92 -58.91
CA ASP A 10 -20.68 3.21 -58.02
C ASP A 10 -19.41 2.87 -58.80
N SER A 11 -18.67 3.89 -59.21
CA SER A 11 -17.56 3.81 -60.18
C SER A 11 -16.34 3.01 -59.70
N PHE A 12 -16.44 2.35 -58.54
CA PHE A 12 -15.33 1.67 -57.88
C PHE A 12 -15.50 0.15 -57.73
N VAL A 13 -16.65 -0.44 -58.08
CA VAL A 13 -16.86 -1.89 -58.03
C VAL A 13 -17.34 -2.39 -59.39
N ARG A 14 -16.60 -3.30 -60.01
CA ARG A 14 -17.02 -3.85 -61.30
C ARG A 14 -18.22 -4.76 -61.09
N ARG A 15 -19.19 -4.72 -62.01
CA ARG A 15 -20.44 -5.50 -61.88
C ARG A 15 -20.20 -7.01 -61.81
N GLU A 16 -19.11 -7.47 -62.42
CA GLU A 16 -18.62 -8.86 -62.40
C GLU A 16 -18.03 -9.28 -61.04
N GLU A 17 -17.71 -8.33 -60.16
CA GLU A 17 -17.20 -8.59 -58.81
C GLU A 17 -18.35 -8.71 -57.80
N VAL A 18 -19.57 -8.29 -58.13
CA VAL A 18 -20.72 -8.39 -57.21
C VAL A 18 -21.27 -9.82 -57.21
N GLY A 19 -21.10 -10.52 -56.08
CA GLY A 19 -21.55 -11.92 -55.92
C GLY A 19 -20.60 -12.98 -56.47
N ALA A 20 -19.43 -12.61 -56.95
CA ALA A 20 -18.37 -13.54 -57.35
C ALA A 20 -17.59 -14.08 -56.13
N ALA A 21 -17.01 -15.27 -56.26
CA ALA A 21 -16.12 -15.82 -55.24
C ALA A 21 -14.88 -14.92 -55.07
N GLY A 22 -14.76 -14.26 -53.92
CA GLY A 22 -13.70 -13.27 -53.63
C GLY A 22 -14.03 -11.82 -54.02
N GLY A 23 -15.24 -11.55 -54.52
CA GLY A 23 -15.73 -10.22 -54.87
C GLY A 23 -16.55 -9.53 -53.77
N VAL A 24 -17.27 -8.46 -54.11
CA VAL A 24 -18.11 -7.69 -53.19
C VAL A 24 -19.45 -8.40 -52.99
N ALA A 25 -19.84 -8.64 -51.74
CA ALA A 25 -21.11 -9.28 -51.42
C ALA A 25 -22.30 -8.36 -51.80
N PRO A 26 -23.28 -8.84 -52.59
CA PRO A 26 -24.48 -8.07 -52.90
C PRO A 26 -25.29 -7.85 -51.62
N LEU A 27 -25.98 -6.71 -51.52
CA LEU A 27 -26.99 -6.49 -50.49
C LEU A 27 -28.31 -7.17 -50.91
N SER A 28 -29.06 -7.70 -49.95
CA SER A 28 -30.45 -8.16 -50.12
C SER A 28 -31.41 -6.99 -50.34
N ASP A 29 -32.66 -7.30 -50.69
CA ASP A 29 -33.72 -6.32 -50.95
C ASP A 29 -34.01 -5.40 -49.75
N ASP A 30 -33.69 -5.83 -48.53
CA ASP A 30 -33.75 -5.00 -47.32
C ASP A 30 -32.45 -4.20 -47.04
N LYS A 31 -31.56 -4.12 -48.03
CA LYS A 31 -30.26 -3.45 -47.98
C LYS A 31 -29.28 -3.99 -46.93
N LYS A 32 -29.40 -5.28 -46.57
CA LYS A 32 -28.46 -5.97 -45.66
C LYS A 32 -27.54 -6.92 -46.40
N LEU A 33 -26.43 -7.34 -45.79
CA LEU A 33 -25.63 -8.43 -46.33
C LEU A 33 -26.42 -9.75 -46.14
N PRO A 34 -26.68 -10.55 -47.19
CA PRO A 34 -27.30 -11.85 -47.07
C PRO A 34 -26.53 -12.73 -46.09
N VAL A 35 -27.23 -13.47 -45.23
CA VAL A 35 -26.63 -14.33 -44.18
C VAL A 35 -25.63 -15.33 -44.76
N ALA A 36 -25.89 -15.87 -45.96
CA ALA A 36 -24.99 -16.77 -46.67
C ALA A 36 -23.63 -16.13 -47.07
N ASN A 37 -23.55 -14.80 -47.06
CA ASN A 37 -22.34 -14.04 -47.36
C ASN A 37 -21.67 -13.49 -46.09
N HIS A 38 -22.20 -13.81 -44.90
CA HIS A 38 -21.52 -13.49 -43.65
C HIS A 38 -20.31 -14.43 -43.56
N PRO A 39 -19.10 -13.92 -43.26
CA PRO A 39 -17.99 -14.82 -42.93
C PRO A 39 -18.41 -15.71 -41.77
N ASP A 40 -18.05 -17.00 -41.78
CA ASP A 40 -18.33 -17.95 -40.67
C ASP A 40 -17.87 -17.39 -39.30
N ARG A 41 -16.90 -16.45 -39.33
CA ARG A 41 -16.37 -15.71 -38.18
C ARG A 41 -17.30 -14.61 -37.62
N VAL A 42 -18.45 -14.35 -38.20
CA VAL A 42 -19.37 -13.26 -37.78
C VAL A 42 -20.61 -13.79 -37.06
N LEU A 43 -20.90 -15.09 -37.16
CA LEU A 43 -22.10 -15.69 -36.58
C LEU A 43 -21.71 -16.75 -35.55
N THR A 44 -21.86 -16.43 -34.26
CA THR A 44 -22.09 -17.47 -33.26
C THR A 44 -23.60 -17.63 -33.07
N THR A 45 -24.09 -18.85 -32.87
CA THR A 45 -25.51 -19.13 -32.60
C THR A 45 -26.06 -18.44 -31.35
N ASN A 46 -25.17 -17.90 -30.50
CA ASN A 46 -25.49 -17.35 -29.19
C ASN A 46 -25.32 -15.81 -29.14
N GLY A 47 -25.16 -15.13 -30.29
CA GLY A 47 -25.04 -13.66 -30.36
C GLY A 47 -23.65 -13.10 -30.03
N GLY A 48 -22.70 -13.93 -29.61
CA GLY A 48 -21.30 -13.54 -29.36
C GLY A 48 -20.55 -13.14 -30.62
N ARG A 49 -19.66 -12.14 -30.50
CA ARG A 49 -18.80 -11.65 -31.59
C ARG A 49 -17.34 -12.04 -31.33
N PRO A 50 -16.67 -12.76 -32.24
CA PRO A 50 -15.23 -12.97 -32.14
C PRO A 50 -14.49 -11.65 -32.39
N VAL A 51 -13.70 -11.17 -31.43
CA VAL A 51 -12.95 -9.90 -31.55
C VAL A 51 -11.45 -10.09 -31.80
N GLY A 52 -11.00 -11.32 -32.06
CA GLY A 52 -9.61 -11.69 -32.34
C GLY A 52 -9.41 -13.21 -32.29
N LYS A 53 -8.16 -13.69 -32.36
CA LYS A 53 -7.81 -15.12 -32.25
C LYS A 53 -8.17 -15.67 -30.85
N GLY A 54 -9.43 -16.01 -30.61
CA GLY A 54 -9.88 -16.78 -29.45
C GLY A 54 -10.61 -16.03 -28.33
N GLU A 55 -10.71 -14.70 -28.36
CA GLU A 55 -11.45 -13.93 -27.33
C GLU A 55 -12.95 -13.84 -27.67
N LEU A 56 -13.80 -14.26 -26.72
CA LEU A 56 -15.25 -14.17 -26.81
C LEU A 56 -15.73 -12.94 -26.04
N THR A 57 -16.50 -12.07 -26.69
CA THR A 57 -17.19 -10.96 -26.01
C THR A 57 -18.70 -11.19 -26.04
N LEU A 58 -19.32 -11.17 -24.86
CA LEU A 58 -20.75 -11.34 -24.64
C LEU A 58 -21.35 -10.05 -24.08
N ASN A 59 -22.40 -9.54 -24.72
CA ASN A 59 -23.16 -8.43 -24.17
C ASN A 59 -24.35 -8.98 -23.39
N VAL A 60 -24.51 -8.56 -22.13
CA VAL A 60 -25.59 -9.06 -21.26
C VAL A 60 -26.98 -8.84 -21.88
N SER A 61 -27.18 -7.78 -22.68
CA SER A 61 -28.48 -7.52 -23.32
C SER A 61 -28.93 -8.61 -24.28
N ASP A 62 -28.04 -9.50 -24.71
CA ASP A 62 -28.34 -10.59 -25.64
C ASP A 62 -28.96 -11.80 -24.92
N PHE A 63 -28.96 -11.81 -23.59
CA PHE A 63 -29.41 -12.93 -22.74
C PHE A 63 -30.79 -12.69 -22.10
N GLY A 64 -31.39 -11.53 -22.31
CA GLY A 64 -32.73 -11.21 -21.78
C GLY A 64 -32.96 -9.73 -21.52
N THR A 65 -34.14 -9.44 -20.97
CA THR A 65 -34.52 -8.08 -20.57
C THR A 65 -33.76 -7.65 -19.32
N LEU A 66 -33.34 -6.38 -19.29
CA LEU A 66 -32.63 -5.75 -18.17
C LEU A 66 -33.42 -4.54 -17.64
N GLY A 67 -33.11 -4.12 -16.41
CA GLY A 67 -33.79 -3.01 -15.74
C GLY A 67 -35.09 -3.46 -15.06
N THR A 68 -35.14 -4.72 -14.65
CA THR A 68 -36.27 -5.33 -13.95
C THR A 68 -36.10 -5.18 -12.44
N ALA A 69 -36.99 -5.81 -11.66
CA ALA A 69 -36.84 -5.86 -10.19
C ALA A 69 -35.61 -6.68 -9.76
N ASP A 70 -35.24 -7.68 -10.57
CA ASP A 70 -34.09 -8.58 -10.35
C ASP A 70 -33.53 -9.06 -11.71
N ASP A 71 -32.38 -8.50 -12.09
CA ASP A 71 -31.64 -8.79 -13.31
C ASP A 71 -30.63 -9.95 -13.13
N SER A 72 -30.60 -10.62 -11.95
CA SER A 72 -29.60 -11.65 -11.62
C SER A 72 -29.56 -12.77 -12.64
N ALA A 73 -30.72 -13.31 -13.04
CA ALA A 73 -30.77 -14.43 -13.97
C ALA A 73 -30.22 -14.06 -15.36
N THR A 74 -30.56 -12.87 -15.87
CA THR A 74 -30.09 -12.37 -17.16
C THR A 74 -28.57 -12.15 -17.16
N ILE A 75 -28.04 -11.49 -16.13
CA ILE A 75 -26.60 -11.24 -16.03
C ILE A 75 -25.82 -12.54 -15.79
N GLN A 76 -26.34 -13.42 -14.94
CA GLN A 76 -25.70 -14.70 -14.64
C GLN A 76 -25.67 -15.63 -15.85
N ALA A 77 -26.70 -15.63 -16.70
CA ALA A 77 -26.70 -16.41 -17.94
C ALA A 77 -25.54 -16.03 -18.88
N ALA A 78 -25.22 -14.75 -19.02
CA ALA A 78 -24.07 -14.29 -19.79
C ALA A 78 -22.74 -14.73 -19.17
N ILE A 79 -22.63 -14.74 -17.83
CA ILE A 79 -21.44 -15.20 -17.11
C ILE A 79 -21.27 -16.72 -17.24
N ASP A 80 -22.35 -17.47 -17.12
CA ASP A 80 -22.31 -18.92 -17.23
C ASP A 80 -21.96 -19.35 -18.67
N GLU A 81 -22.46 -18.65 -19.70
CA GLU A 81 -22.06 -18.84 -21.10
C GLU A 81 -20.57 -18.49 -21.32
N ALA A 82 -20.09 -17.37 -20.78
CA ALA A 82 -18.68 -17.00 -20.83
C ALA A 82 -17.79 -18.10 -20.21
N THR A 83 -18.22 -18.63 -19.06
CA THR A 83 -17.51 -19.71 -18.35
C THR A 83 -17.49 -20.99 -19.19
N ALA A 84 -18.64 -21.39 -19.75
CA ALA A 84 -18.73 -22.59 -20.59
C ALA A 84 -17.85 -22.48 -21.84
N ALA A 85 -17.84 -21.31 -22.50
CA ALA A 85 -17.00 -21.06 -23.66
C ALA A 85 -15.50 -21.09 -23.35
N GLY A 86 -15.09 -20.63 -22.16
CA GLY A 86 -13.70 -20.67 -21.70
C GLY A 86 -13.19 -22.08 -21.34
N LEU A 87 -14.11 -23.01 -21.06
CA LEU A 87 -13.81 -24.41 -20.74
C LEU A 87 -13.96 -25.37 -21.93
N THR A 88 -14.51 -24.91 -23.07
CA THR A 88 -14.75 -25.77 -24.23
C THR A 88 -13.50 -25.85 -25.12
N PRO A 89 -12.90 -27.04 -25.33
CA PRO A 89 -11.84 -27.20 -26.33
C PRO A 89 -12.41 -26.87 -27.72
N LYS A 90 -11.83 -25.88 -28.42
CA LYS A 90 -12.21 -25.64 -29.82
C LYS A 90 -11.60 -26.73 -30.71
N THR A 91 -12.43 -27.61 -31.25
CA THR A 91 -12.10 -28.39 -32.44
C THR A 91 -12.01 -27.42 -33.63
N ALA A 92 -10.88 -27.41 -34.33
CA ALA A 92 -10.72 -26.62 -35.54
C ALA A 92 -11.66 -27.17 -36.65
N GLU A 93 -12.19 -26.27 -37.48
CA GLU A 93 -13.10 -26.55 -38.60
C GLU A 93 -12.51 -27.39 -39.75
N THR A 94 -11.28 -27.90 -39.62
CA THR A 94 -10.61 -28.70 -40.66
C THR A 94 -10.57 -30.20 -40.37
N GLY A 95 -11.29 -30.70 -39.36
CA GLY A 95 -11.28 -32.14 -39.03
C GLY A 95 -9.96 -32.65 -38.45
N GLU A 96 -8.97 -31.76 -38.28
CA GLU A 96 -7.81 -32.02 -37.42
C GLU A 96 -8.22 -31.76 -35.97
N THR A 97 -8.15 -32.81 -35.16
CA THR A 97 -8.18 -32.68 -33.70
C THR A 97 -6.86 -32.04 -33.27
N VAL A 98 -6.74 -30.73 -33.44
CA VAL A 98 -5.71 -29.97 -32.72
C VAL A 98 -6.15 -29.98 -31.27
N THR A 99 -5.60 -30.90 -30.50
CA THR A 99 -5.61 -30.79 -29.04
C THR A 99 -4.81 -29.55 -28.70
N VAL A 100 -5.46 -28.39 -28.67
CA VAL A 100 -4.89 -27.21 -28.01
C VAL A 100 -4.94 -27.52 -26.52
N ASN A 101 -3.97 -28.30 -26.05
CA ASN A 101 -3.66 -28.38 -24.63
C ASN A 101 -3.24 -26.98 -24.19
N GLY A 102 -4.18 -26.20 -23.65
CA GLY A 102 -3.86 -25.01 -22.85
C GLY A 102 -4.06 -23.63 -23.47
N SER A 103 -5.10 -23.38 -24.27
CA SER A 103 -5.58 -21.98 -24.41
C SER A 103 -7.01 -21.88 -23.92
N SER A 104 -7.17 -21.69 -22.61
CA SER A 104 -8.42 -21.21 -22.01
C SER A 104 -8.85 -19.97 -22.81
N ALA A 105 -9.97 -20.03 -23.52
CA ALA A 105 -10.49 -18.84 -24.16
C ALA A 105 -10.94 -17.89 -23.05
N TRP A 106 -10.36 -16.70 -22.97
CA TRP A 106 -10.81 -15.69 -22.02
C TRP A 106 -12.10 -15.10 -22.57
N ALA A 107 -13.14 -15.08 -21.73
CA ALA A 107 -14.43 -14.56 -22.12
C ALA A 107 -14.73 -13.26 -21.37
N ARG A 108 -15.08 -12.23 -22.12
CA ARG A 108 -15.48 -10.93 -21.59
C ARG A 108 -16.99 -10.80 -21.58
N VAL A 109 -17.56 -10.50 -20.42
CA VAL A 109 -18.97 -10.14 -20.24
C VAL A 109 -19.05 -8.62 -20.10
N MET A 110 -19.80 -7.98 -21.00
CA MET A 110 -19.97 -6.53 -21.02
C MET A 110 -21.38 -6.15 -20.59
N LEU A 111 -21.48 -5.25 -19.61
CA LEU A 111 -22.74 -4.66 -19.18
C LEU A 111 -22.78 -3.18 -19.61
N ARG A 112 -23.79 -2.80 -20.38
CA ARG A 112 -23.97 -1.41 -20.85
C ARG A 112 -24.26 -0.46 -19.67
N PRO A 113 -24.00 0.87 -19.79
CA PRO A 113 -24.37 1.83 -18.74
C PRO A 113 -25.84 1.69 -18.33
N GLY A 114 -26.11 1.76 -17.03
CA GLY A 114 -27.44 1.54 -16.48
C GLY A 114 -27.41 1.23 -14.98
N ILE A 115 -28.60 1.20 -14.37
CA ILE A 115 -28.81 0.77 -12.99
C ILE A 115 -29.50 -0.59 -13.03
N TYR A 116 -28.87 -1.57 -12.41
CA TYR A 116 -29.31 -2.96 -12.37
C TYR A 116 -29.50 -3.40 -10.93
N ARG A 117 -30.40 -4.36 -10.68
CA ARG A 117 -30.54 -5.02 -9.38
C ARG A 117 -30.16 -6.48 -9.57
N ALA A 118 -29.07 -6.93 -8.97
CA ALA A 118 -28.60 -8.30 -9.15
C ALA A 118 -27.72 -8.79 -8.00
N ASN A 119 -27.66 -10.11 -7.84
CA ASN A 119 -26.63 -10.82 -7.07
C ASN A 119 -26.00 -11.85 -8.01
N ILE A 120 -24.73 -11.67 -8.35
CA ILE A 120 -24.04 -12.47 -9.38
C ILE A 120 -22.75 -13.11 -8.86
N THR A 121 -22.34 -14.21 -9.49
CA THR A 121 -21.08 -14.88 -9.20
C THR A 121 -20.22 -14.97 -10.46
N LEU A 122 -19.05 -14.34 -10.41
CA LEU A 122 -18.01 -14.45 -11.42
C LEU A 122 -17.21 -15.72 -11.19
N ARG A 123 -17.08 -16.52 -12.24
CA ARG A 123 -16.37 -17.80 -12.24
C ARG A 123 -15.02 -17.67 -12.94
N ALA A 124 -14.23 -18.74 -12.87
CA ALA A 124 -12.88 -18.75 -13.40
C ALA A 124 -12.82 -18.39 -14.90
N GLY A 125 -11.83 -17.59 -15.30
CA GLY A 125 -11.58 -17.19 -16.69
C GLY A 125 -12.55 -16.16 -17.27
N VAL A 126 -13.41 -15.56 -16.44
CA VAL A 126 -14.36 -14.51 -16.86
C VAL A 126 -13.81 -13.12 -16.53
N GLU A 127 -13.82 -12.23 -17.52
CA GLU A 127 -13.67 -10.79 -17.32
C GLU A 127 -15.04 -10.11 -17.39
N PHE A 128 -15.50 -9.55 -16.27
CA PHE A 128 -16.72 -8.75 -16.21
C PHE A 128 -16.40 -7.25 -16.29
N VAL A 129 -16.94 -6.58 -17.30
CA VAL A 129 -16.67 -5.16 -17.58
C VAL A 129 -17.97 -4.37 -17.59
N GLY A 130 -18.09 -3.43 -16.65
CA GLY A 130 -19.09 -2.38 -16.75
C GLY A 130 -18.65 -1.34 -17.77
N MET A 131 -19.40 -1.16 -18.86
CA MET A 131 -19.10 -0.14 -19.86
C MET A 131 -19.35 1.24 -19.24
N SER A 132 -18.32 1.86 -18.68
CA SER A 132 -18.44 3.17 -18.05
C SER A 132 -17.13 3.95 -17.97
N GLY A 133 -17.26 5.26 -17.75
CA GLY A 133 -16.18 6.09 -17.23
C GLY A 133 -16.12 6.01 -15.69
N THR A 134 -14.95 6.28 -15.11
CA THR A 134 -14.73 6.26 -13.65
C THR A 134 -15.75 7.14 -12.92
N SER A 135 -16.42 6.60 -11.89
CA SER A 135 -17.43 7.37 -11.14
C SER A 135 -16.77 8.37 -10.16
N ALA A 136 -17.24 9.62 -10.17
CA ALA A 136 -16.82 10.66 -9.24
C ALA A 136 -17.87 10.85 -8.12
N ARG A 137 -17.42 11.04 -6.88
CA ARG A 137 -18.30 11.42 -5.75
C ARG A 137 -18.87 12.83 -5.93
N PHE A 138 -18.04 13.74 -6.44
CA PHE A 138 -18.39 15.13 -6.71
C PHE A 138 -18.77 15.29 -8.18
N GLY A 139 -19.93 14.74 -8.55
CA GLY A 139 -20.54 15.04 -9.84
C GLY A 139 -20.93 16.52 -9.90
N ILE A 140 -20.81 17.13 -11.08
CA ILE A 140 -21.26 18.50 -11.35
C ILE A 140 -22.80 18.60 -11.26
N ASP A 141 -23.50 17.47 -11.35
CA ASP A 141 -24.97 17.35 -11.27
C ASP A 141 -25.43 16.28 -10.26
N SER A 142 -26.76 16.14 -10.07
CA SER A 142 -27.41 15.12 -9.22
C SER A 142 -27.11 13.66 -9.61
N TYR A 143 -26.46 13.42 -10.74
CA TYR A 143 -25.96 12.11 -11.16
C TYR A 143 -24.61 11.79 -10.50
N ARG A 144 -24.67 11.25 -9.28
CA ARG A 144 -23.49 10.86 -8.48
C ARG A 144 -22.83 9.55 -8.93
N TYR A 145 -23.42 8.85 -9.90
CA TYR A 145 -22.98 7.54 -10.38
C TYR A 145 -23.06 7.52 -11.90
N GLY A 146 -21.95 7.81 -12.58
CA GLY A 146 -21.83 7.55 -14.01
C GLY A 146 -21.60 6.05 -14.25
N GLY A 147 -22.17 5.49 -15.32
CA GLY A 147 -21.82 4.16 -15.79
C GLY A 147 -22.75 3.02 -15.40
N VAL A 148 -22.13 1.88 -15.03
CA VAL A 148 -22.81 0.67 -14.58
C VAL A 148 -22.93 0.69 -13.07
N VAL A 149 -24.17 0.65 -12.59
CA VAL A 149 -24.50 0.55 -11.18
C VAL A 149 -25.22 -0.76 -10.92
N ILE A 150 -24.72 -1.56 -9.98
CA ILE A 150 -25.37 -2.81 -9.55
C ILE A 150 -25.79 -2.65 -8.09
N ARG A 151 -27.07 -2.84 -7.83
CA ARG A 151 -27.67 -2.88 -6.49
C ARG A 151 -28.00 -4.31 -6.11
N SER A 152 -28.10 -4.59 -4.82
CA SER A 152 -28.54 -5.90 -4.34
C SER A 152 -29.97 -6.20 -4.79
N ALA A 153 -30.21 -7.39 -5.35
CA ALA A 153 -31.56 -7.94 -5.50
C ALA A 153 -32.03 -8.63 -4.20
N ASP A 154 -31.09 -9.25 -3.49
CA ASP A 154 -31.25 -9.95 -2.21
C ASP A 154 -30.15 -9.46 -1.24
N PRO A 155 -30.49 -8.66 -0.20
CA PRO A 155 -29.51 -8.10 0.72
C PRO A 155 -28.85 -9.14 1.65
N SER A 156 -29.34 -10.38 1.66
CA SER A 156 -28.72 -11.48 2.42
C SER A 156 -27.50 -12.09 1.72
N LYS A 157 -27.26 -11.73 0.46
CA LYS A 157 -26.16 -12.25 -0.36
C LYS A 157 -25.20 -11.12 -0.79
N PRO A 158 -23.94 -11.43 -1.10
CA PRO A 158 -23.06 -10.47 -1.78
C PRO A 158 -23.67 -10.02 -3.11
N VAL A 159 -23.53 -8.74 -3.46
CA VAL A 159 -23.97 -8.24 -4.78
C VAL A 159 -23.13 -8.85 -5.90
N ILE A 160 -21.81 -8.92 -5.70
CA ILE A 160 -20.91 -9.63 -6.59
C ILE A 160 -20.05 -10.57 -5.75
N THR A 161 -19.98 -11.83 -6.18
CA THR A 161 -19.02 -12.81 -5.66
C THR A 161 -18.00 -13.14 -6.75
N ILE A 162 -16.71 -13.10 -6.43
CA ILE A 162 -15.64 -13.68 -7.25
C ILE A 162 -15.28 -15.04 -6.66
N ASP A 163 -15.44 -16.07 -7.47
CA ASP A 163 -15.29 -17.47 -7.07
C ASP A 163 -14.60 -18.26 -8.19
N GLY A 164 -13.34 -17.94 -8.45
CA GLY A 164 -12.61 -18.55 -9.57
C GLY A 164 -11.25 -17.92 -9.82
N ALA A 165 -10.33 -18.75 -10.32
CA ALA A 165 -9.01 -18.29 -10.79
C ALA A 165 -9.10 -17.46 -12.07
N ALA A 166 -8.12 -16.58 -12.30
CA ALA A 166 -8.01 -15.77 -13.51
C ALA A 166 -9.29 -14.98 -13.84
N THR A 167 -9.96 -14.47 -12.80
CA THR A 167 -11.18 -13.66 -12.92
C THR A 167 -10.83 -12.18 -12.94
N ALA A 168 -11.54 -11.39 -13.73
CA ALA A 168 -11.41 -9.94 -13.71
C ALA A 168 -12.75 -9.23 -13.52
N LEU A 169 -12.76 -8.17 -12.71
CA LEU A 169 -13.91 -7.28 -12.52
C LEU A 169 -13.48 -5.84 -12.71
N SER A 170 -14.16 -5.09 -13.58
CA SER A 170 -13.78 -3.71 -13.87
C SER A 170 -14.94 -2.75 -14.10
N SER A 171 -14.74 -1.49 -13.70
CA SER A 171 -15.60 -0.36 -14.08
C SER A 171 -17.07 -0.50 -13.66
N VAL A 172 -17.30 -0.98 -12.43
CA VAL A 172 -18.64 -1.15 -11.84
C VAL A 172 -18.75 -0.37 -10.53
N THR A 173 -19.90 0.26 -10.31
CA THR A 173 -20.29 0.80 -9.01
C THR A 173 -21.32 -0.13 -8.34
N ILE A 174 -21.01 -0.62 -7.15
CA ILE A 174 -21.83 -1.51 -6.33
C ILE A 174 -22.46 -0.67 -5.21
N VAL A 175 -23.80 -0.67 -5.10
CA VAL A 175 -24.53 0.19 -4.17
C VAL A 175 -25.49 -0.61 -3.29
N GLY A 176 -25.32 -0.48 -1.98
CA GLY A 176 -26.13 -1.15 -0.98
C GLY A 176 -27.09 -0.21 -0.23
N GLU A 177 -27.84 -0.78 0.70
CA GLU A 177 -28.83 -0.10 1.54
C GLU A 177 -28.39 0.02 3.01
N GLY A 178 -27.14 -0.34 3.31
CA GLY A 178 -26.52 -0.23 4.64
C GLY A 178 -26.28 -1.56 5.34
N SER A 179 -26.75 -2.67 4.77
CA SER A 179 -26.55 -4.05 5.23
C SER A 179 -25.87 -4.90 4.15
N GLY A 180 -25.51 -6.14 4.49
CA GLY A 180 -25.00 -7.13 3.53
C GLY A 180 -23.56 -6.89 3.09
N ILE A 181 -23.18 -7.54 1.99
CA ILE A 181 -21.82 -7.52 1.43
C ILE A 181 -21.86 -6.94 0.01
N GLY A 182 -20.97 -5.99 -0.29
CA GLY A 182 -20.83 -5.43 -1.63
C GLY A 182 -20.13 -6.39 -2.59
N LEU A 183 -18.82 -6.54 -2.41
CA LEU A 183 -17.97 -7.46 -3.16
C LEU A 183 -17.37 -8.51 -2.23
N HIS A 184 -17.58 -9.78 -2.54
CA HIS A 184 -16.95 -10.91 -1.86
C HIS A 184 -15.98 -11.63 -2.80
N VAL A 185 -14.71 -11.71 -2.45
CA VAL A 185 -13.71 -12.55 -3.14
C VAL A 185 -13.48 -13.80 -2.31
N ARG A 186 -14.06 -14.91 -2.75
CA ARG A 186 -13.99 -16.20 -2.05
C ARG A 186 -12.81 -17.05 -2.47
N TYR A 187 -12.45 -16.98 -3.75
CA TYR A 187 -11.31 -17.68 -4.34
C TYR A 187 -10.71 -16.81 -5.45
N GLY A 188 -9.79 -15.93 -5.09
CA GLY A 188 -9.19 -14.95 -5.99
C GLY A 188 -7.77 -15.30 -6.45
N PHE A 189 -7.54 -16.47 -7.06
CA PHE A 189 -6.21 -16.78 -7.63
C PHE A 189 -6.02 -16.00 -8.95
N GLU A 190 -4.93 -15.25 -9.08
CA GLU A 190 -4.62 -14.44 -10.28
C GLU A 190 -5.78 -13.51 -10.67
N THR A 191 -6.51 -13.01 -9.68
CA THR A 191 -7.68 -12.16 -9.88
C THR A 191 -7.28 -10.70 -10.05
N ARG A 192 -7.97 -9.99 -10.94
CA ARG A 192 -7.83 -8.55 -11.11
C ARG A 192 -9.13 -7.82 -10.81
N VAL A 193 -9.07 -6.77 -9.99
CA VAL A 193 -10.21 -5.87 -9.76
C VAL A 193 -9.75 -4.45 -10.05
N ASP A 194 -10.45 -3.72 -10.93
CA ASP A 194 -10.00 -2.41 -11.41
C ASP A 194 -11.13 -1.37 -11.50
N GLY A 195 -10.95 -0.22 -10.85
CA GLY A 195 -11.92 0.89 -10.96
C GLY A 195 -13.30 0.56 -10.39
N VAL A 196 -13.35 -0.27 -9.33
CA VAL A 196 -14.60 -0.67 -8.67
C VAL A 196 -14.89 0.23 -7.48
N ARG A 197 -16.14 0.71 -7.41
CA ARG A 197 -16.62 1.49 -6.27
C ARG A 197 -17.70 0.73 -5.52
N ILE A 198 -17.65 0.71 -4.20
CA ILE A 198 -18.55 -0.05 -3.32
C ILE A 198 -19.08 0.90 -2.25
N ILE A 199 -20.40 1.02 -2.14
CA ILE A 199 -21.02 2.07 -1.32
C ILE A 199 -22.12 1.50 -0.45
N ASN A 200 -22.15 1.90 0.82
CA ASN A 200 -23.27 1.69 1.74
C ASN A 200 -23.61 0.21 2.02
N PHE A 201 -22.62 -0.56 2.45
CA PHE A 201 -22.79 -1.95 2.92
C PHE A 201 -22.36 -2.10 4.37
N GLU A 202 -22.72 -3.22 5.01
CA GLU A 202 -22.11 -3.58 6.28
C GLU A 202 -20.65 -3.99 6.07
N LYS A 203 -20.38 -4.86 5.08
CA LYS A 203 -19.04 -5.15 4.56
C LYS A 203 -18.96 -4.67 3.13
N GLY A 204 -18.12 -3.67 2.85
CA GLY A 204 -17.93 -3.20 1.49
C GLY A 204 -17.19 -4.24 0.66
N LEU A 205 -15.94 -4.50 1.05
CA LEU A 205 -15.09 -5.49 0.42
C LEU A 205 -14.73 -6.58 1.43
N TRP A 206 -15.05 -7.83 1.09
CA TRP A 206 -14.64 -8.99 1.86
C TRP A 206 -13.80 -9.90 0.97
N ILE A 207 -12.55 -10.12 1.35
CA ILE A 207 -11.64 -11.06 0.70
C ILE A 207 -11.41 -12.19 1.69
N SER A 208 -11.94 -13.37 1.40
CA SER A 208 -11.75 -14.54 2.23
C SER A 208 -10.71 -15.51 1.69
N GLN A 209 -10.27 -15.33 0.44
CA GLN A 209 -9.11 -16.01 -0.13
C GLN A 209 -8.67 -15.29 -1.41
N THR A 210 -7.40 -14.96 -1.52
CA THR A 210 -6.83 -14.38 -2.75
C THR A 210 -5.35 -14.69 -2.87
N ASN A 211 -4.84 -14.90 -4.08
CA ASN A 211 -3.43 -15.26 -4.28
C ASN A 211 -2.96 -14.75 -5.64
N ASN A 212 -1.79 -14.12 -5.69
CA ASN A 212 -1.23 -13.49 -6.89
C ASN A 212 -2.21 -12.49 -7.53
N ALA A 213 -2.93 -11.73 -6.70
CA ALA A 213 -4.04 -10.88 -7.14
C ALA A 213 -3.67 -9.40 -7.18
N LEU A 214 -4.35 -8.65 -8.04
CA LEU A 214 -4.15 -7.22 -8.23
C LEU A 214 -5.48 -6.46 -8.07
N TYR A 215 -5.53 -5.57 -7.09
CA TYR A 215 -6.65 -4.68 -6.81
C TYR A 215 -6.22 -3.24 -7.09
N ASN A 216 -6.87 -2.59 -8.04
CA ASN A 216 -6.49 -1.28 -8.53
C ASN A 216 -7.67 -0.30 -8.48
N PHE A 217 -7.44 0.90 -7.96
CA PHE A 217 -8.44 1.97 -7.86
C PHE A 217 -9.78 1.54 -7.25
N ILE A 218 -9.70 0.80 -6.14
CA ILE A 218 -10.89 0.36 -5.41
C ILE A 218 -11.33 1.44 -4.44
N ARG A 219 -12.62 1.79 -4.44
CA ARG A 219 -13.19 2.76 -3.50
C ARG A 219 -14.28 2.12 -2.66
N VAL A 220 -14.11 2.09 -1.35
CA VAL A 220 -15.08 1.60 -0.38
C VAL A 220 -15.57 2.79 0.44
N ASP A 221 -16.86 3.07 0.40
CA ASP A 221 -17.41 4.33 0.89
C ASP A 221 -18.68 4.11 1.72
N ASN A 222 -18.73 4.70 2.92
CA ASN A 222 -19.88 4.57 3.83
C ASN A 222 -20.23 3.11 4.16
N CYS A 223 -19.20 2.26 4.28
CA CYS A 223 -19.34 0.85 4.66
C CYS A 223 -18.88 0.59 6.09
N GLY A 224 -19.15 -0.59 6.64
CA GLY A 224 -18.77 -0.96 8.00
C GLY A 224 -19.88 -0.75 9.03
N SER A 225 -19.55 -1.05 10.27
CA SER A 225 -20.31 -0.73 11.47
C SER A 225 -19.34 -0.62 12.66
N ALA A 226 -19.84 -0.37 13.86
CA ALA A 226 -19.01 -0.39 15.07
C ALA A 226 -18.40 -1.78 15.35
N ALA A 227 -19.04 -2.85 14.88
CA ALA A 227 -18.58 -4.23 15.08
C ALA A 227 -17.95 -4.84 13.82
N THR A 228 -18.26 -4.30 12.64
CA THR A 228 -17.92 -4.90 11.35
C THR A 228 -16.99 -3.97 10.56
N PRO A 229 -15.78 -4.42 10.19
CA PRO A 229 -14.89 -3.60 9.38
C PRO A 229 -15.46 -3.33 7.97
N ALA A 230 -15.16 -2.15 7.42
CA ALA A 230 -15.59 -1.80 6.05
C ALA A 230 -14.91 -2.68 4.98
N VAL A 231 -13.64 -3.02 5.21
CA VAL A 231 -12.85 -3.95 4.40
C VAL A 231 -12.29 -5.05 5.30
N VAL A 232 -12.50 -6.30 4.90
CA VAL A 232 -12.01 -7.50 5.60
C VAL A 232 -11.18 -8.34 4.65
N ILE A 233 -9.96 -8.71 5.05
CA ILE A 233 -9.06 -9.60 4.31
C ILE A 233 -8.65 -10.75 5.23
N GLU A 234 -8.98 -11.98 4.87
CA GLU A 234 -8.75 -13.20 5.67
C GLU A 234 -8.50 -14.42 4.75
N SER A 235 -8.23 -15.60 5.34
CA SER A 235 -8.01 -16.87 4.63
C SER A 235 -9.08 -17.92 5.03
N ASN A 236 -10.36 -17.58 4.94
CA ASN A 236 -11.43 -18.44 5.42
C ASN A 236 -11.60 -19.68 4.51
N GLN A 237 -10.96 -20.79 4.90
CA GLN A 237 -11.00 -22.04 4.15
C GLN A 237 -12.36 -22.73 4.26
N SER A 238 -13.25 -22.43 3.33
CA SER A 238 -14.41 -23.28 3.02
C SER A 238 -14.13 -24.25 1.87
N HIS A 239 -12.92 -24.24 1.29
CA HIS A 239 -12.50 -25.08 0.17
C HIS A 239 -11.34 -26.00 0.58
N SER A 240 -11.31 -27.24 0.09
CA SER A 240 -10.22 -28.19 0.33
C SER A 240 -9.13 -28.07 -0.76
N GLY A 241 -7.86 -27.93 -0.38
CA GLY A 241 -6.69 -27.85 -1.28
C GLY A 241 -5.46 -27.19 -0.62
N ASP A 242 -4.29 -27.21 -1.25
CA ASP A 242 -3.06 -26.62 -0.66
C ASP A 242 -2.91 -25.10 -0.93
N ALA A 243 -3.74 -24.52 -1.80
CA ALA A 243 -3.68 -23.11 -2.23
C ALA A 243 -4.63 -22.18 -1.44
N LEU A 244 -4.76 -22.37 -0.12
CA LEU A 244 -5.85 -21.82 0.69
C LEU A 244 -5.52 -20.55 1.50
N ALA A 245 -4.31 -20.01 1.39
CA ALA A 245 -3.92 -18.78 2.07
C ALA A 245 -4.17 -17.55 1.20
N THR A 246 -4.66 -16.48 1.82
CA THR A 246 -4.58 -15.13 1.29
C THR A 246 -3.12 -14.70 1.28
N ASN A 247 -2.53 -14.65 0.10
CA ASN A 247 -1.15 -14.25 -0.04
C ASN A 247 -0.86 -13.46 -1.32
N THR A 248 0.31 -12.82 -1.39
CA THR A 248 0.86 -12.21 -2.60
C THR A 248 -0.19 -11.37 -3.35
N ALA A 249 -0.74 -10.36 -2.68
CA ALA A 249 -1.78 -9.52 -3.27
C ALA A 249 -1.45 -8.03 -3.14
N ASP A 250 -1.67 -7.31 -4.24
CA ASP A 250 -1.35 -5.90 -4.38
C ASP A 250 -2.62 -5.05 -4.40
N PHE A 251 -2.64 -4.03 -3.54
CA PHE A 251 -3.71 -3.05 -3.43
C PHE A 251 -3.15 -1.69 -3.80
N ASN A 252 -3.36 -1.29 -5.05
CA ASN A 252 -2.93 -0.02 -5.59
C ASN A 252 -4.09 0.97 -5.55
N SER A 253 -3.96 2.02 -4.75
CA SER A 253 -5.00 3.05 -4.56
C SER A 253 -6.32 2.47 -4.06
N LEU A 254 -6.27 1.72 -2.95
CA LEU A 254 -7.45 1.40 -2.15
C LEU A 254 -7.87 2.63 -1.33
N HIS A 255 -9.07 3.14 -1.56
CA HIS A 255 -9.66 4.23 -0.79
C HIS A 255 -10.77 3.68 0.11
N ILE A 256 -10.72 3.98 1.41
CA ILE A 256 -11.76 3.64 2.38
C ILE A 256 -12.21 4.95 3.05
N GLU A 257 -13.39 5.43 2.66
CA GLU A 257 -13.92 6.71 3.13
C GLU A 257 -15.16 6.48 4.00
N ARG A 258 -15.24 7.23 5.10
CA ARG A 258 -16.43 7.34 5.96
C ARG A 258 -16.91 5.98 6.48
N ALA A 259 -15.98 5.13 6.90
CA ALA A 259 -16.34 3.88 7.56
C ALA A 259 -17.25 4.14 8.77
N LYS A 260 -18.34 3.37 8.94
CA LYS A 260 -19.40 3.64 9.92
C LYS A 260 -19.01 3.21 11.35
N GLY A 261 -18.22 4.02 12.04
CA GLY A 261 -18.04 3.94 13.51
C GLY A 261 -17.17 2.80 14.04
N GLY A 262 -16.25 2.26 13.23
CA GLY A 262 -15.34 1.21 13.64
C GLY A 262 -14.07 1.10 12.79
N THR A 263 -13.51 -0.10 12.71
CA THR A 263 -12.31 -0.41 11.91
C THR A 263 -12.60 -0.24 10.41
N SER A 264 -11.72 0.46 9.71
CA SER A 264 -11.83 0.64 8.26
C SER A 264 -11.29 -0.57 7.50
N LEU A 265 -10.13 -1.06 7.92
CA LEU A 265 -9.44 -2.20 7.31
C LEU A 265 -9.06 -3.22 8.39
N ALA A 266 -9.54 -4.45 8.25
CA ALA A 266 -9.09 -5.59 9.07
C ALA A 266 -8.39 -6.62 8.19
N VAL A 267 -7.20 -7.04 8.59
CA VAL A 267 -6.40 -8.06 7.89
C VAL A 267 -6.05 -9.18 8.86
N ALA A 268 -6.46 -10.40 8.52
CA ALA A 268 -6.15 -11.62 9.26
C ALA A 268 -6.52 -11.53 10.77
N VAL A 269 -7.55 -10.76 11.12
CA VAL A 269 -7.99 -10.58 12.51
C VAL A 269 -8.80 -11.80 12.95
N GLY A 270 -8.26 -12.53 13.92
CA GLY A 270 -8.91 -13.71 14.48
C GLY A 270 -7.91 -14.63 15.19
N ASN A 271 -8.40 -15.75 15.71
CA ASN A 271 -7.63 -16.68 16.54
C ASN A 271 -7.35 -18.03 15.86
N ARG A 272 -7.75 -18.22 14.60
CA ARG A 272 -7.55 -19.45 13.86
C ARG A 272 -6.26 -19.36 13.04
N PRO A 273 -5.16 -20.03 13.42
CA PRO A 273 -3.83 -19.82 12.83
C PRO A 273 -3.74 -20.03 11.31
N ASN A 274 -4.56 -20.93 10.78
CA ASN A 274 -4.55 -21.31 9.36
C ASN A 274 -5.65 -20.62 8.54
N TYR A 275 -6.60 -19.96 9.20
CA TYR A 275 -7.80 -19.40 8.58
C TYR A 275 -7.84 -17.87 8.70
N ASP A 276 -7.30 -17.33 9.79
CA ASP A 276 -7.19 -15.90 10.04
C ASP A 276 -5.74 -15.49 9.82
N ALA A 277 -5.16 -15.86 8.67
CA ALA A 277 -3.78 -15.55 8.29
C ALA A 277 -3.75 -14.78 6.97
N ALA A 278 -2.73 -13.95 6.75
CA ALA A 278 -2.45 -13.33 5.47
C ALA A 278 -0.95 -13.03 5.33
N GLU A 279 -0.40 -13.12 4.13
CA GLU A 279 1.04 -12.94 3.91
C GLU A 279 1.36 -12.24 2.59
N PHE A 280 2.44 -11.48 2.55
CA PHE A 280 2.90 -10.77 1.35
C PHE A 280 1.85 -9.84 0.71
N LEU A 281 1.14 -9.07 1.55
CA LEU A 281 0.20 -8.06 1.07
C LEU A 281 0.89 -6.71 0.92
N ARG A 282 0.67 -6.00 -0.19
CA ARG A 282 1.24 -4.67 -0.42
C ARG A 282 0.13 -3.67 -0.68
N PHE A 283 0.06 -2.63 0.15
CA PHE A 283 -0.86 -1.51 0.00
C PHE A 283 -0.08 -0.29 -0.46
N VAL A 284 -0.22 0.08 -1.74
CA VAL A 284 0.42 1.25 -2.34
C VAL A 284 -0.61 2.35 -2.49
N ASN A 285 -0.33 3.54 -1.97
CA ASN A 285 -1.25 4.68 -1.97
C ASN A 285 -2.60 4.35 -1.31
N LEU A 286 -2.58 3.59 -0.21
CA LEU A 286 -3.77 3.41 0.64
C LEU A 286 -4.27 4.77 1.10
N HIS A 287 -5.56 5.02 0.99
CA HIS A 287 -6.21 6.24 1.48
C HIS A 287 -7.34 5.84 2.43
N ILE A 288 -7.27 6.25 3.70
CA ILE A 288 -8.34 6.04 4.67
C ILE A 288 -8.72 7.37 5.31
N GLU A 289 -10.01 7.68 5.30
CA GLU A 289 -10.61 8.79 6.04
C GLU A 289 -11.78 8.26 6.88
N ALA A 290 -11.55 8.08 8.19
CA ALA A 290 -12.59 7.68 9.14
C ALA A 290 -13.65 8.79 9.29
N SER A 291 -14.91 8.42 9.57
CA SER A 291 -16.05 9.34 9.44
C SER A 291 -16.03 10.53 10.43
N THR A 292 -15.77 11.74 9.93
CA THR A 292 -16.09 13.00 10.63
C THR A 292 -17.20 13.82 9.99
N ASP A 293 -17.41 13.69 8.68
CA ASP A 293 -18.02 14.78 7.91
C ASP A 293 -19.55 14.69 7.77
N SER A 294 -20.20 13.66 8.33
CA SER A 294 -21.63 13.41 8.10
C SER A 294 -22.38 12.78 9.28
N GLY A 295 -22.06 13.19 10.52
CA GLY A 295 -22.73 12.66 11.72
C GLY A 295 -22.39 11.20 12.03
N GLY A 296 -21.27 10.70 11.49
CA GLY A 296 -20.73 9.39 11.81
C GLY A 296 -20.32 9.30 13.27
N VAL A 297 -20.51 8.13 13.87
CA VAL A 297 -20.05 7.85 15.24
C VAL A 297 -18.52 7.92 15.22
N ALA A 298 -17.92 8.75 16.06
CA ALA A 298 -16.46 8.77 16.22
C ALA A 298 -15.98 7.38 16.59
N ASN A 299 -14.85 6.92 16.03
CA ASN A 299 -14.31 5.62 16.40
C ASN A 299 -14.04 5.60 17.91
N PRO A 300 -14.49 4.58 18.65
CA PRO A 300 -14.19 4.51 20.07
C PRO A 300 -12.68 4.58 20.32
N ASN A 301 -12.26 5.14 21.47
CA ASN A 301 -10.85 5.36 21.85
C ASN A 301 -9.96 4.10 21.77
N ASN A 302 -10.53 2.90 21.74
CA ASN A 302 -9.84 1.61 21.73
C ASN A 302 -9.98 0.85 20.40
N VAL A 303 -10.70 1.39 19.42
CA VAL A 303 -10.91 0.73 18.13
C VAL A 303 -9.89 1.25 17.11
N PRO A 304 -9.03 0.37 16.56
CA PRO A 304 -8.08 0.78 15.55
C PRO A 304 -8.74 1.09 14.21
N VAL A 305 -8.20 2.06 13.46
CA VAL A 305 -8.61 2.31 12.06
C VAL A 305 -8.19 1.15 11.16
N ILE A 306 -6.97 0.65 11.34
CA ILE A 306 -6.41 -0.53 10.68
C ILE A 306 -6.08 -1.57 11.75
N ASP A 307 -6.67 -2.76 11.65
CA ASP A 307 -6.44 -3.87 12.58
C ASP A 307 -5.75 -5.03 11.88
N LEU A 308 -4.57 -5.41 12.36
CA LEU A 308 -3.74 -6.48 11.81
C LEU A 308 -3.64 -7.62 12.83
N GLY A 309 -4.15 -8.80 12.45
CA GLY A 309 -4.05 -10.02 13.24
C GLY A 309 -2.85 -10.88 12.82
N ASN A 310 -3.07 -12.12 12.36
CA ASN A 310 -2.00 -13.08 12.07
C ASN A 310 -1.37 -12.86 10.69
N VAL A 311 -0.75 -11.69 10.52
CA VAL A 311 -0.06 -11.30 9.29
C VAL A 311 1.40 -11.77 9.27
N ARG A 312 1.90 -12.22 8.11
CA ARG A 312 3.31 -12.62 7.91
C ARG A 312 4.11 -11.70 6.97
N GLY A 313 3.47 -10.68 6.43
CA GLY A 313 4.09 -9.66 5.59
C GLY A 313 3.02 -8.71 5.08
N VAL A 314 3.04 -7.47 5.56
CA VAL A 314 2.17 -6.38 5.09
C VAL A 314 2.99 -5.12 4.93
N ASP A 315 2.99 -4.57 3.72
CA ASP A 315 3.66 -3.31 3.42
C ASP A 315 2.64 -2.21 3.15
N PHE A 316 2.83 -1.05 3.77
CA PHE A 316 2.13 0.19 3.47
C PHE A 316 3.11 1.17 2.84
N VAL A 317 2.93 1.49 1.56
CA VAL A 317 3.79 2.41 0.82
C VAL A 317 3.00 3.67 0.49
N ALA A 318 3.48 4.80 0.98
CA ALA A 318 2.86 6.12 0.78
C ALA A 318 1.38 6.20 1.19
N ALA A 319 1.01 5.54 2.29
CA ALA A 319 -0.37 5.56 2.80
C ALA A 319 -0.77 6.94 3.35
N PHE A 320 -2.01 7.35 3.12
CA PHE A 320 -2.68 8.45 3.80
C PHE A 320 -3.75 7.85 4.73
N VAL A 321 -3.57 8.00 6.04
CA VAL A 321 -4.50 7.47 7.05
C VAL A 321 -4.91 8.60 7.99
N PHE A 322 -6.21 8.90 7.98
CA PHE A 322 -6.85 9.84 8.89
C PHE A 322 -7.94 9.14 9.70
N GLY A 323 -7.86 9.20 11.03
CA GLY A 323 -8.88 8.66 11.92
C GLY A 323 -8.49 8.65 13.39
N GLY A 324 -9.36 8.17 14.28
CA GLY A 324 -9.18 8.23 15.72
C GLY A 324 -10.50 8.47 16.43
N PRO A 325 -10.53 8.70 17.76
CA PRO A 325 -9.40 8.84 18.71
C PRO A 325 -8.58 7.57 19.03
N GLY A 326 -9.01 6.38 18.59
CA GLY A 326 -8.21 5.17 18.69
C GLY A 326 -6.91 5.21 17.87
N PRO A 327 -6.08 4.15 17.95
CA PRO A 327 -4.88 4.06 17.14
C PRO A 327 -5.21 3.98 15.66
N LEU A 328 -4.35 4.52 14.80
CA LEU A 328 -4.49 4.38 13.36
C LEU A 328 -4.20 2.94 12.92
N LEU A 329 -3.21 2.30 13.54
CA LEU A 329 -2.84 0.93 13.26
C LEU A 329 -2.62 0.17 14.57
N ARG A 330 -3.22 -1.01 14.66
CA ARG A 330 -2.93 -2.00 15.70
C ARG A 330 -2.39 -3.27 15.06
N MET A 331 -1.30 -3.79 15.62
CA MET A 331 -0.80 -5.13 15.33
C MET A 331 -1.01 -6.02 16.56
N ASN A 332 -1.81 -7.06 16.41
CA ASN A 332 -2.21 -7.95 17.50
C ASN A 332 -2.33 -9.40 17.01
N GLN A 333 -1.21 -9.97 16.60
CA GLN A 333 -1.10 -11.37 16.19
C GLN A 333 -1.47 -12.29 17.36
N GLN A 334 -2.54 -13.08 17.19
CA GLN A 334 -3.04 -14.00 18.21
C GLN A 334 -2.31 -15.34 18.18
N VAL A 335 -1.86 -15.77 17.00
CA VAL A 335 -1.17 -17.05 16.84
C VAL A 335 0.16 -16.85 16.13
N LEU A 336 1.24 -17.17 16.85
CA LEU A 336 2.58 -17.26 16.31
C LEU A 336 2.73 -18.64 15.67
N ASN A 337 2.65 -18.73 14.34
CA ASN A 337 2.98 -19.99 13.66
C ASN A 337 4.50 -20.15 13.59
N THR A 338 5.08 -20.66 14.66
CA THR A 338 6.52 -20.90 14.81
C THR A 338 7.07 -21.94 13.82
N SER A 339 6.20 -22.76 13.20
CA SER A 339 6.64 -23.84 12.30
C SER A 339 7.05 -23.39 10.90
N SER A 340 6.55 -22.23 10.45
CA SER A 340 6.75 -21.76 9.06
C SER A 340 8.02 -20.95 8.84
N GLY A 341 8.81 -20.64 9.88
CA GLY A 341 10.02 -19.80 9.79
C GLY A 341 9.76 -18.31 9.48
N PHE A 342 8.58 -17.96 8.97
CA PHE A 342 8.16 -16.59 8.68
C PHE A 342 7.35 -15.99 9.84
N ASN A 343 8.06 -15.39 10.80
CA ASN A 343 7.43 -14.66 11.91
C ASN A 343 7.27 -13.19 11.57
N GLY A 344 6.19 -12.85 10.84
CA GLY A 344 5.59 -11.51 10.87
C GLY A 344 6.44 -10.39 10.27
N GLY A 345 5.76 -9.37 9.75
CA GLY A 345 6.41 -8.14 9.31
C GLY A 345 5.37 -7.15 8.88
N VAL A 346 5.38 -5.96 9.50
CA VAL A 346 4.64 -4.81 9.00
C VAL A 346 5.65 -3.73 8.67
N SER A 347 5.64 -3.27 7.42
CA SER A 347 6.46 -2.14 6.97
C SER A 347 5.57 -0.96 6.64
N VAL A 348 5.94 0.22 7.13
CA VAL A 348 5.32 1.49 6.78
C VAL A 348 6.40 2.37 6.16
N VAL A 349 6.28 2.68 4.88
CA VAL A 349 7.25 3.46 4.12
C VAL A 349 6.60 4.76 3.64
N GLY A 350 6.95 5.86 4.28
CA GLY A 350 6.44 7.20 3.96
C GLY A 350 4.96 7.40 4.30
N GLY A 351 4.31 8.31 3.57
CA GLY A 351 2.89 8.62 3.74
C GLY A 351 2.59 9.65 4.83
N THR A 352 1.31 9.75 5.19
CA THR A 352 0.79 10.66 6.23
C THR A 352 -0.15 9.89 7.16
N TRP A 353 0.13 9.99 8.45
CA TRP A 353 -0.60 9.32 9.53
C TRP A 353 -1.10 10.37 10.52
N LEU A 354 -2.40 10.66 10.45
CA LEU A 354 -3.07 11.80 11.10
C LEU A 354 -4.15 11.30 12.08
N GLY A 355 -3.93 11.50 13.39
CA GLY A 355 -4.97 11.25 14.39
C GLY A 355 -6.17 12.21 14.27
N GLN A 356 -7.37 11.71 14.60
CA GLN A 356 -8.62 12.47 14.67
C GLN A 356 -8.99 12.76 16.12
N GLY A 357 -8.93 14.05 16.48
CA GLY A 357 -8.50 14.40 17.84
C GLY A 357 -7.06 13.93 18.04
N PRO A 358 -6.33 14.41 19.06
CA PRO A 358 -5.07 13.75 19.36
C PRO A 358 -5.34 12.30 19.77
N SER A 359 -4.94 11.34 18.92
CA SER A 359 -4.90 9.93 19.33
C SER A 359 -3.83 9.76 20.40
N ASN A 360 -4.02 8.87 21.37
CA ASN A 360 -2.96 8.64 22.36
C ASN A 360 -1.71 8.06 21.69
N ASN A 361 -1.89 7.11 20.77
CA ASN A 361 -0.83 6.52 19.97
C ASN A 361 -1.31 6.36 18.52
N LEU A 362 -0.43 6.51 17.53
CA LEU A 362 -0.79 6.26 16.12
C LEU A 362 -0.66 4.77 15.80
N PHE A 363 0.42 4.13 16.26
CA PHE A 363 0.71 2.71 16.08
C PHE A 363 0.76 2.01 17.43
N VAL A 364 -0.01 0.93 17.59
CA VAL A 364 -0.02 0.08 18.78
C VAL A 364 0.43 -1.32 18.39
N LEU A 365 1.63 -1.70 18.82
CA LEU A 365 2.24 -2.99 18.59
C LEU A 365 2.01 -3.87 19.83
N ALA A 366 0.88 -4.58 19.85
CA ALA A 366 0.44 -5.34 21.01
C ALA A 366 1.06 -6.74 21.07
N ARG A 367 0.99 -7.49 19.95
CA ARG A 367 1.53 -8.84 19.81
C ARG A 367 1.95 -9.10 18.36
N GLY A 368 3.00 -9.89 18.18
CA GLY A 368 3.57 -10.25 16.88
C GLY A 368 5.07 -9.99 16.82
N ASN A 369 5.65 -9.90 15.64
CA ASN A 369 7.08 -9.60 15.45
C ASN A 369 7.30 -8.88 14.12
N GLY A 370 8.37 -8.09 14.03
CA GLY A 370 8.73 -7.38 12.81
C GLY A 370 7.85 -6.17 12.56
N PHE A 371 8.34 -5.00 12.97
CA PHE A 371 7.74 -3.72 12.58
C PHE A 371 8.81 -2.77 12.08
N HIS A 372 8.57 -2.14 10.93
CA HIS A 372 9.42 -1.10 10.37
C HIS A 372 8.59 0.15 10.08
N LEU A 373 9.06 1.31 10.56
CA LEU A 373 8.53 2.62 10.20
C LEU A 373 9.67 3.43 9.56
N GLY A 374 9.52 3.78 8.29
CA GLY A 374 10.60 4.32 7.47
C GLY A 374 10.17 5.35 6.44
N GLY A 375 11.14 5.88 5.69
CA GLY A 375 10.92 6.61 4.44
C GLY A 375 10.20 7.96 4.58
N GLY A 376 10.44 8.71 5.66
CA GLY A 376 9.89 10.05 5.84
C GLY A 376 8.40 10.07 6.20
N ALA A 377 7.90 9.04 6.88
CA ALA A 377 6.49 8.97 7.28
C ALA A 377 6.11 10.18 8.14
N ARG A 378 5.09 10.94 7.71
CA ARG A 378 4.62 12.15 8.40
C ARG A 378 3.62 11.78 9.49
N LEU A 379 3.94 12.08 10.74
CA LEU A 379 3.18 11.67 11.93
C LEU A 379 2.64 12.89 12.65
N THR A 380 1.34 12.97 12.91
CA THR A 380 0.78 14.13 13.61
C THR A 380 -0.55 13.83 14.31
N ARG A 381 -1.00 14.79 15.13
CA ARG A 381 -2.19 14.69 16.00
C ARG A 381 -2.16 13.47 16.91
N TYR A 382 -1.12 13.40 17.74
CA TYR A 382 -1.01 12.43 18.81
C TYR A 382 -0.43 13.05 20.10
N THR A 383 -0.82 12.53 21.26
CA THR A 383 -0.43 13.07 22.58
C THR A 383 0.52 12.18 23.38
N GLY A 384 0.39 10.86 23.26
CA GLY A 384 1.33 9.89 23.85
C GLY A 384 2.51 9.64 22.91
N ALA A 385 2.88 8.38 22.71
CA ALA A 385 3.92 8.04 21.74
C ALA A 385 3.34 7.77 20.35
N ALA A 386 4.01 8.19 19.27
CA ALA A 386 3.56 7.83 17.93
C ALA A 386 3.49 6.30 17.75
N VAL A 387 4.53 5.59 18.18
CA VAL A 387 4.63 4.13 18.23
C VAL A 387 4.67 3.66 19.67
N PHE A 388 3.72 2.82 20.06
CA PHE A 388 3.70 2.14 21.36
C PHE A 388 3.95 0.65 21.18
N VAL A 389 4.98 0.13 21.85
CA VAL A 389 5.34 -1.29 21.85
C VAL A 389 4.95 -1.90 23.20
N SER A 390 4.04 -2.86 23.18
CA SER A 390 3.60 -3.57 24.37
C SER A 390 4.65 -4.57 24.86
N VAL A 391 4.49 -5.01 26.11
CA VAL A 391 5.38 -5.99 26.78
C VAL A 391 5.47 -7.33 26.03
N ASP A 392 4.39 -7.71 25.32
CA ASP A 392 4.23 -8.99 24.63
C ASP A 392 4.70 -8.94 23.15
N PHE A 393 5.20 -7.80 22.67
CA PHE A 393 5.63 -7.69 21.29
C PHE A 393 7.03 -8.29 21.07
N GLY A 394 7.23 -8.90 19.90
CA GLY A 394 8.48 -9.56 19.51
C GLY A 394 9.66 -8.60 19.41
N PRO A 395 10.89 -9.12 19.31
CA PRO A 395 12.12 -8.33 19.45
C PRO A 395 12.35 -7.32 18.30
N VAL A 396 11.81 -7.56 17.10
CA VAL A 396 12.17 -6.79 15.90
C VAL A 396 11.25 -5.56 15.74
N VAL A 397 11.81 -4.38 16.03
CA VAL A 397 11.19 -3.06 15.78
C VAL A 397 12.27 -2.13 15.26
N SER A 398 12.05 -1.51 14.10
CA SER A 398 12.94 -0.55 13.45
C SER A 398 12.16 0.73 13.12
N ILE A 399 12.71 1.90 13.44
CA ILE A 399 12.09 3.19 13.14
C ILE A 399 13.17 4.10 12.59
N SER A 400 13.12 4.46 11.31
CA SER A 400 14.09 5.30 10.62
C SER A 400 13.41 6.52 9.99
N ASP A 401 13.94 7.71 10.19
CA ASP A 401 13.46 8.96 9.59
C ASP A 401 11.94 9.23 9.73
N PRO A 402 11.35 9.11 10.95
CA PRO A 402 9.99 9.58 11.15
C PRO A 402 9.94 11.11 11.14
N GLN A 403 8.90 11.68 10.55
CA GLN A 403 8.70 13.13 10.44
C GLN A 403 7.53 13.56 11.35
N PRO A 404 7.75 13.77 12.66
CA PRO A 404 6.71 14.27 13.56
C PRO A 404 6.38 15.73 13.21
N LEU A 405 5.10 16.01 12.97
CA LEU A 405 4.64 17.35 12.62
C LEU A 405 3.79 17.93 13.75
N HIS A 406 4.06 19.18 14.09
CA HIS A 406 3.19 19.96 14.97
C HIS A 406 1.82 20.13 14.30
N TYR A 407 0.75 20.19 15.11
CA TYR A 407 -0.58 20.50 14.62
C TYR A 407 -1.17 21.70 15.33
N ALA A 408 -1.96 22.49 14.60
CA ALA A 408 -2.73 23.58 15.17
C ALA A 408 -3.96 23.02 15.90
N SER A 409 -4.14 23.41 17.15
CA SER A 409 -5.35 23.17 17.96
C SER A 409 -5.87 24.52 18.45
N GLY A 410 -6.86 25.08 17.74
CA GLY A 410 -7.27 26.46 17.95
C GLY A 410 -6.15 27.43 17.55
N SER A 411 -5.76 28.32 18.47
CA SER A 411 -4.66 29.28 18.27
C SER A 411 -3.28 28.76 18.67
N ALA A 412 -3.19 27.57 19.28
CA ALA A 412 -1.92 27.01 19.76
C ALA A 412 -1.38 25.93 18.82
N MET A 413 -0.06 25.92 18.62
CA MET A 413 0.65 24.79 18.03
C MET A 413 0.92 23.77 19.14
N VAL A 414 0.34 22.57 19.03
CA VAL A 414 0.61 21.48 19.96
C VAL A 414 1.81 20.70 19.47
N ALA A 415 2.83 20.60 20.33
CA ALA A 415 3.99 19.77 20.07
C ALA A 415 3.59 18.29 20.08
N PRO A 416 4.09 17.48 19.14
CA PRO A 416 3.84 16.05 19.16
C PRO A 416 4.51 15.40 20.38
N GLY A 417 3.91 14.31 20.87
CA GLY A 417 4.56 13.48 21.90
C GLY A 417 5.79 12.72 21.34
N PRO A 418 6.45 11.89 22.18
CA PRO A 418 7.62 11.12 21.74
C PRO A 418 7.31 10.21 20.55
N ILE A 419 8.33 9.86 19.75
CA ILE A 419 8.14 8.92 18.63
C ILE A 419 7.88 7.50 19.14
N LEU A 420 8.61 7.04 20.16
CA LEU A 420 8.58 5.66 20.62
C LEU A 420 8.34 5.60 22.13
N SER A 421 7.45 4.71 22.55
CA SER A 421 7.36 4.19 23.92
C SER A 421 7.42 2.68 23.85
N ASP A 422 8.43 2.08 24.48
CA ASP A 422 8.67 0.65 24.44
C ASP A 422 8.60 0.05 25.84
N GLN A 423 7.59 -0.79 26.08
CA GLN A 423 7.31 -1.39 27.38
C GLN A 423 7.95 -2.78 27.54
N ARG A 424 8.64 -3.30 26.52
CA ARG A 424 9.28 -4.62 26.62
C ARG A 424 10.35 -4.59 27.73
N PRO A 425 10.47 -5.68 28.53
CA PRO A 425 11.48 -5.74 29.59
C PRO A 425 12.90 -5.64 29.02
N ASN A 426 13.81 -5.00 29.75
CA ASN A 426 15.20 -4.87 29.35
C ASN A 426 15.98 -6.10 29.82
N THR A 427 15.97 -7.18 29.03
CA THR A 427 16.71 -8.41 29.34
C THR A 427 17.96 -8.52 28.47
N ALA A 428 19.05 -9.07 29.02
CA ALA A 428 20.35 -9.18 28.36
C ALA A 428 20.35 -9.96 27.03
N THR A 429 19.31 -10.76 26.77
CA THR A 429 19.11 -11.53 25.53
C THR A 429 18.26 -10.82 24.48
N THR A 430 17.56 -9.75 24.84
CA THR A 430 16.78 -8.94 23.90
C THR A 430 17.69 -7.83 23.38
N ARG A 431 18.59 -8.13 22.45
CA ARG A 431 19.28 -7.08 21.70
C ARG A 431 18.20 -6.23 21.02
N ARG A 432 18.15 -4.95 21.37
CA ARG A 432 17.22 -3.97 20.82
C ARG A 432 17.93 -3.20 19.70
N PRO A 433 17.88 -3.64 18.43
CA PRO A 433 18.44 -2.87 17.34
C PRO A 433 17.48 -1.71 17.02
N TYR A 434 17.44 -0.69 17.86
CA TYR A 434 16.84 0.58 17.44
C TYR A 434 17.88 1.33 16.63
N ASP A 435 17.62 1.51 15.34
CA ASP A 435 18.37 2.45 14.51
C ASP A 435 17.43 3.62 14.19
N VAL A 436 17.34 4.56 15.13
CA VAL A 436 16.58 5.81 14.93
C VAL A 436 17.50 6.82 14.25
N GLN A 437 17.52 6.79 12.92
CA GLN A 437 18.25 7.77 12.12
C GLN A 437 17.33 8.96 11.81
N GLY A 438 17.67 10.14 12.31
CA GLY A 438 16.89 11.38 12.21
C GLY A 438 16.99 12.19 13.50
N ASP A 439 16.78 13.51 13.43
CA ASP A 439 16.89 14.41 14.59
C ASP A 439 15.78 14.17 15.62
N LEU A 440 15.88 13.07 16.38
CA LEU A 440 15.15 12.87 17.62
C LEU A 440 16.07 12.33 18.71
N ARG A 441 16.18 13.14 19.76
CA ARG A 441 16.65 12.75 21.09
C ARG A 441 15.95 11.47 21.55
N ILE A 442 16.72 10.40 21.70
CA ILE A 442 16.34 9.24 22.51
C ILE A 442 16.28 9.71 23.98
N TRP A 443 15.11 10.10 24.47
CA TRP A 443 14.84 10.13 25.91
C TRP A 443 14.49 8.71 26.33
N GLY A 444 15.48 7.99 26.84
CA GLY A 444 15.31 6.57 27.20
C GLY A 444 16.60 5.80 27.47
N HIS A 445 17.77 6.45 27.40
CA HIS A 445 18.96 5.99 28.10
C HIS A 445 19.31 7.07 29.12
N GLU A 446 19.60 6.69 30.36
CA GLU A 446 19.95 7.58 31.46
C GLU A 446 20.95 8.67 31.02
N THR A 447 20.48 9.87 30.72
CA THR A 447 21.26 11.06 31.03
C THR A 447 21.16 11.23 32.54
N VAL A 448 22.03 10.52 33.26
CA VAL A 448 22.57 11.08 34.50
C VAL A 448 23.01 12.49 34.12
N VAL A 449 22.41 13.48 34.78
CA VAL A 449 22.87 14.86 34.72
C VAL A 449 24.35 14.83 35.07
N GLN A 450 25.22 14.96 34.07
CA GLN A 450 26.67 15.08 34.27
C GLN A 450 26.99 16.58 34.34
N PRO A 451 27.49 17.08 35.49
CA PRO A 451 27.67 18.50 35.73
C PRO A 451 28.96 19.08 35.13
N THR A 452 29.72 18.32 34.32
CA THR A 452 31.06 18.74 33.88
C THR A 452 31.23 18.56 32.37
N ALA A 453 31.60 19.64 31.69
CA ALA A 453 31.85 19.64 30.25
C ALA A 453 33.11 18.83 29.91
N PRO A 454 33.19 18.21 28.71
CA PRO A 454 34.41 17.56 28.24
C PRO A 454 35.58 18.54 28.20
N THR A 455 36.80 18.03 28.35
CA THR A 455 38.04 18.82 28.32
C THR A 455 38.77 18.62 26.99
N PHE A 456 39.42 19.67 26.50
CA PHE A 456 39.99 19.69 25.16
C PHE A 456 41.51 19.84 25.21
N THR A 457 42.23 19.10 24.36
CA THR A 457 43.68 19.24 24.22
C THR A 457 44.01 19.31 22.72
N LEU A 458 44.63 20.40 22.30
CA LEU A 458 45.04 20.62 20.92
C LEU A 458 46.43 20.03 20.67
N SER A 459 46.63 19.42 19.51
CA SER A 459 47.95 19.01 19.01
C SER A 459 48.42 20.03 17.97
N GLY A 460 49.30 20.96 18.37
CA GLY A 460 49.94 21.94 17.48
C GLY A 460 49.86 23.39 17.95
N ASN A 461 50.91 24.18 17.65
CA ASN A 461 50.99 25.61 17.97
C ASN A 461 49.99 26.41 17.13
N GLY A 462 49.11 27.19 17.78
CA GLY A 462 48.35 28.28 17.14
C GLY A 462 46.88 28.02 16.82
N ALA A 463 46.23 27.00 17.38
CA ALA A 463 44.78 26.87 17.31
C ALA A 463 44.09 27.37 18.59
N THR A 464 42.99 28.10 18.45
CA THR A 464 42.09 28.47 19.57
C THR A 464 40.81 27.64 19.45
N PHE A 465 40.45 26.96 20.54
CA PHE A 465 39.24 26.14 20.62
C PHE A 465 38.13 26.91 21.32
N SER A 466 36.90 26.83 20.79
CA SER A 466 35.70 27.16 21.54
C SER A 466 34.59 26.16 21.20
N GLY A 467 33.85 25.71 22.21
CA GLY A 467 32.85 24.66 22.01
C GLY A 467 32.19 24.25 23.31
N GLY A 468 30.97 23.72 23.21
CA GLY A 468 30.18 23.23 24.33
C GLY A 468 29.43 21.96 23.92
N GLY A 469 29.21 21.06 24.89
CA GLY A 469 28.57 19.77 24.64
C GLY A 469 28.57 18.86 25.87
N SER A 470 28.03 17.67 25.69
CA SER A 470 28.13 16.52 26.60
C SER A 470 28.95 15.42 25.94
N ASP A 471 29.33 14.38 26.67
CA ASP A 471 30.12 13.26 26.11
C ASP A 471 29.46 12.56 24.91
N SER A 472 28.13 12.67 24.78
CA SER A 472 27.34 12.10 23.68
C SER A 472 27.16 13.03 22.47
N ARG A 473 27.37 14.34 22.61
CA ARG A 473 27.22 15.30 21.49
C ARG A 473 27.80 16.68 21.80
N GLY A 474 28.28 17.37 20.78
CA GLY A 474 28.71 18.75 20.93
C GLY A 474 29.07 19.43 19.62
N THR A 475 29.40 20.71 19.74
CA THR A 475 29.99 21.49 18.64
C THR A 475 31.44 21.83 18.98
N ILE A 476 32.31 21.63 18.01
CA ILE A 476 33.74 21.89 18.05
C ILE A 476 34.01 23.05 17.08
N LEU A 477 34.57 24.15 17.58
CA LEU A 477 35.11 25.24 16.76
C LEU A 477 36.63 25.20 16.87
N LEU A 478 37.28 24.89 15.75
CA LEU A 478 38.73 24.95 15.61
C LEU A 478 39.09 26.15 14.76
N GLN A 479 39.70 27.16 15.36
CA GLN A 479 40.29 28.24 14.60
C GLN A 479 41.74 27.85 14.27
N VAL A 480 42.07 27.75 12.99
CA VAL A 480 43.44 27.49 12.54
C VAL A 480 44.07 28.82 12.16
N ALA A 481 45.14 29.22 12.88
CA ALA A 481 45.83 30.48 12.61
C ALA A 481 46.47 30.51 11.21
N ASN A 482 46.55 31.72 10.66
CA ASN A 482 47.23 32.00 9.40
C ASN A 482 48.71 31.61 9.50
N GLY A 483 49.22 30.87 8.51
CA GLY A 483 50.63 30.44 8.47
C GLY A 483 51.01 29.33 9.45
N ALA A 484 50.04 28.71 10.15
CA ALA A 484 50.32 27.56 11.01
C ALA A 484 50.69 26.33 10.16
N THR A 485 51.99 26.16 9.87
CA THR A 485 52.55 24.85 9.51
C THR A 485 52.65 24.03 10.77
N ALA A 486 51.55 23.43 11.19
CA ALA A 486 51.65 22.50 12.31
C ALA A 486 52.39 21.24 11.83
N ALA A 487 53.40 20.87 12.60
CA ALA A 487 54.15 19.64 12.43
C ALA A 487 53.21 18.48 12.83
N PHE A 488 52.37 18.07 11.89
CA PHE A 488 51.44 16.99 12.09
C PHE A 488 52.10 15.68 11.64
N THR A 489 52.72 14.98 12.58
CA THR A 489 53.31 13.66 12.31
C THR A 489 52.20 12.65 12.02
N GLY A 490 52.19 12.16 10.79
CA GLY A 490 51.10 11.40 10.19
C GLY A 490 50.79 10.06 10.87
N ALA A 491 49.51 9.90 11.22
CA ALA A 491 48.87 8.59 11.15
C ALA A 491 48.57 8.29 9.67
N PRO A 492 48.47 7.01 9.25
CA PRO A 492 48.23 6.67 7.84
C PRO A 492 46.89 7.26 7.39
N GLY A 493 46.93 8.30 6.55
CA GLY A 493 45.76 8.87 5.89
C GLY A 493 45.36 10.31 6.24
N GLY A 494 46.00 11.00 7.19
CA GLY A 494 45.63 12.38 7.52
C GLY A 494 46.43 13.11 8.60
N VAL A 495 45.99 14.33 8.88
CA VAL A 495 46.53 15.28 9.86
C VAL A 495 45.66 15.29 11.12
N GLU A 496 46.22 14.99 12.30
CA GLU A 496 45.50 15.12 13.59
C GLU A 496 45.25 16.61 13.89
N LEU A 497 44.00 17.00 14.09
CA LEU A 497 43.62 18.40 14.40
C LEU A 497 43.53 18.68 15.91
N GLY A 498 43.29 17.65 16.71
CA GLY A 498 43.14 17.78 18.16
C GLY A 498 42.32 16.65 18.77
N ARG A 499 42.23 16.69 20.11
CA ARG A 499 41.56 15.66 20.91
C ARG A 499 40.48 16.26 21.79
N VAL A 500 39.33 15.59 21.84
CA VAL A 500 38.25 15.85 22.78
C VAL A 500 38.28 14.73 23.82
N THR A 501 38.54 15.07 25.08
CA THR A 501 38.50 14.09 26.18
C THR A 501 37.11 14.10 26.79
N PHE A 502 36.49 12.93 26.85
CA PHE A 502 35.19 12.77 27.50
C PHE A 502 35.31 13.09 29.00
N ALA A 503 34.28 13.69 29.59
CA ALA A 503 34.19 13.91 31.03
C ALA A 503 34.11 12.57 31.78
N GLN A 504 33.45 11.56 31.20
CA GLN A 504 33.44 10.18 31.67
C GLN A 504 33.97 9.21 30.60
N PRO A 505 34.91 8.31 30.94
CA PRO A 505 35.32 7.24 30.04
C PRO A 505 34.14 6.32 29.69
N TRP A 506 34.08 5.90 28.43
CA TRP A 506 33.20 4.82 27.97
C TRP A 506 33.82 3.46 28.30
N SER A 507 33.01 2.42 28.42
CA SER A 507 33.53 1.07 28.70
C SER A 507 34.27 0.46 27.51
N ASN A 508 33.94 0.91 26.30
CA ASN A 508 34.62 0.61 25.04
C ASN A 508 34.70 1.88 24.18
N ALA A 509 35.52 1.88 23.13
CA ALA A 509 35.56 3.00 22.19
C ALA A 509 34.15 3.24 21.58
N PRO A 510 33.55 4.43 21.75
CA PRO A 510 32.23 4.70 21.21
C PRO A 510 32.28 4.83 19.68
N HIS A 511 31.15 4.59 19.02
CA HIS A 511 30.98 4.99 17.63
C HIS A 511 30.80 6.52 17.59
N VAL A 512 31.67 7.21 16.86
CA VAL A 512 31.63 8.67 16.74
C VAL A 512 31.34 9.05 15.30
N ALA A 513 30.24 9.77 15.09
CA ALA A 513 29.95 10.46 13.85
C ALA A 513 30.37 11.93 13.99
N VAL A 514 31.15 12.42 13.04
CA VAL A 514 31.49 13.85 12.92
C VAL A 514 30.88 14.41 11.65
N THR A 515 30.22 15.55 11.77
CA THR A 515 29.56 16.24 10.66
C THR A 515 30.19 17.61 10.48
N PRO A 516 30.79 17.89 9.31
CA PRO A 516 31.22 19.24 8.96
C PRO A 516 30.02 20.21 8.97
N ALA A 517 30.14 21.30 9.71
CA ALA A 517 29.11 22.34 9.86
C ALA A 517 29.60 23.73 9.39
N SER A 518 30.67 23.75 8.60
CA SER A 518 31.21 24.92 7.89
C SER A 518 31.83 24.48 6.57
N ALA A 519 31.85 25.36 5.57
CA ALA A 519 32.46 25.07 4.26
C ALA A 519 33.95 24.67 4.39
N ASP A 520 34.69 25.34 5.28
CA ASP A 520 36.10 25.01 5.56
C ASP A 520 36.27 23.60 6.15
N ALA A 521 35.34 23.15 7.00
CA ALA A 521 35.36 21.78 7.54
C ALA A 521 35.01 20.73 6.48
N VAL A 522 34.12 21.05 5.52
CA VAL A 522 33.82 20.15 4.39
C VAL A 522 35.07 19.99 3.52
N GLU A 523 35.72 21.09 3.19
CA GLU A 523 36.94 21.11 2.35
C GLU A 523 38.12 20.38 3.00
N ALA A 524 38.26 20.49 4.34
CA ALA A 524 39.31 19.80 5.09
C ALA A 524 39.13 18.27 5.11
N GLY A 525 37.93 17.75 4.82
CA GLY A 525 37.62 16.32 4.82
C GLY A 525 37.82 15.71 6.21
N ILE A 526 37.01 16.14 7.18
CA ILE A 526 37.13 15.73 8.59
C ILE A 526 36.66 14.29 8.81
N TRP A 527 37.42 13.53 9.60
CA TRP A 527 36.95 12.30 10.25
C TRP A 527 37.43 12.23 11.70
N ALA A 528 36.95 11.23 12.43
CA ALA A 528 37.35 10.99 13.81
C ALA A 528 37.69 9.53 14.05
N ASN A 529 38.66 9.29 14.92
CA ASN A 529 38.80 8.01 15.62
C ASN A 529 38.35 8.19 17.06
N ALA A 530 37.84 7.13 17.67
CA ALA A 530 37.43 7.14 19.06
C ALA A 530 38.24 6.13 19.87
N THR A 531 38.51 6.51 21.12
CA THR A 531 39.00 5.63 22.18
C THR A 531 38.00 5.71 23.34
N PRO A 532 38.07 4.82 24.33
CA PRO A 532 37.22 4.92 25.52
C PRO A 532 37.23 6.29 26.20
N THR A 533 38.32 7.05 26.09
CA THR A 533 38.51 8.32 26.79
C THR A 533 38.47 9.55 25.88
N GLN A 534 38.61 9.39 24.56
CA GLN A 534 38.83 10.52 23.66
C GLN A 534 38.24 10.33 22.27
N ILE A 535 37.82 11.44 21.66
CA ILE A 535 37.69 11.60 20.21
C ILE A 535 38.99 12.24 19.69
N ILE A 536 39.59 11.64 18.67
CA ILE A 536 40.75 12.17 17.96
C ILE A 536 40.27 12.62 16.58
N LEU A 537 40.33 13.93 16.32
CA LEU A 537 39.91 14.52 15.05
C LEU A 537 41.05 14.53 14.05
N PHE A 538 40.72 14.21 12.80
CA PHE A 538 41.66 14.24 11.68
C PHE A 538 41.08 15.02 10.49
N ALA A 539 41.97 15.50 9.64
CA ALA A 539 41.65 16.11 8.35
C ALA A 539 42.44 15.44 7.21
N LYS A 540 41.80 15.32 6.04
CA LYS A 540 42.40 14.71 4.83
C LYS A 540 43.48 15.61 4.28
N ASN A 541 43.12 16.88 4.22
CA ASN A 541 43.98 17.95 3.81
C ASN A 541 44.25 18.77 5.07
N GLY A 542 45.51 18.93 5.46
CA GLY A 542 45.84 20.02 6.36
C GLY A 542 45.32 21.34 5.75
N PRO A 543 44.96 22.34 6.55
CA PRO A 543 44.59 23.68 6.06
C PRO A 543 45.80 24.43 5.46
N SER A 544 46.64 23.74 4.68
CA SER A 544 47.82 24.28 4.02
C SER A 544 47.41 25.23 2.90
N GLY A 545 47.93 26.46 2.94
CA GLY A 545 47.73 27.46 1.88
C GLY A 545 46.57 28.45 2.13
N ALA A 546 45.87 28.37 3.26
CA ALA A 546 44.86 29.38 3.60
C ALA A 546 45.52 30.73 3.91
N THR A 547 45.21 31.76 3.12
CA THR A 547 45.70 33.14 3.31
C THR A 547 44.98 33.87 4.47
N SER A 548 43.95 33.25 5.04
CA SER A 548 43.15 33.74 6.16
C SER A 548 42.91 32.63 7.18
N ALA A 549 42.74 32.98 8.45
CA ALA A 549 42.38 32.01 9.48
C ALA A 549 41.06 31.31 9.11
N LYS A 550 41.06 29.98 9.10
CA LYS A 550 39.86 29.18 8.85
C LYS A 550 39.21 28.80 10.17
N LEU A 551 37.88 28.85 10.22
CA LEU A 551 37.09 28.42 11.38
C LEU A 551 36.36 27.13 11.03
N LEU A 552 36.91 25.99 11.47
CA LEU A 552 36.28 24.70 11.27
C LEU A 552 35.20 24.51 12.35
N ARG A 553 33.94 24.62 11.94
CA ARG A 553 32.81 24.18 12.76
C ARG A 553 32.49 22.73 12.44
N ILE A 554 32.56 21.87 13.46
CA ILE A 554 32.29 20.44 13.39
C ILE A 554 31.28 20.10 14.48
N THR A 555 30.21 19.37 14.16
CA THR A 555 29.35 18.76 15.18
C THR A 555 29.72 17.29 15.33
N TYR A 556 29.59 16.74 16.54
CA TYR A 556 29.79 15.32 16.78
C TYR A 556 28.62 14.71 17.53
N SER A 557 28.42 13.42 17.30
CA SER A 557 27.59 12.55 18.13
C SER A 557 28.37 11.26 18.43
N ALA A 558 28.39 10.86 19.69
CA ALA A 558 29.04 9.65 20.17
C ALA A 558 28.00 8.71 20.80
N VAL A 559 28.04 7.44 20.41
CA VAL A 559 27.14 6.38 20.90
C VAL A 559 27.96 5.18 21.35
N GLY A 560 27.67 4.67 22.54
CA GLY A 560 28.38 3.54 23.13
C GLY A 560 27.80 3.12 24.48
N THR A 561 28.54 2.32 25.23
CA THR A 561 28.19 1.94 26.60
C THR A 561 29.05 2.73 27.57
N VAL A 562 28.43 3.47 28.49
CA VAL A 562 29.15 4.20 29.54
C VAL A 562 29.56 3.22 30.63
N THR A 563 30.75 3.41 31.21
CA THR A 563 31.15 2.67 32.42
C THR A 563 30.27 3.18 33.56
N GLY A 564 29.39 2.32 34.08
CA GLY A 564 28.52 2.63 35.22
C GLY A 564 29.30 2.86 36.50
#